data_AF-A0A3P9DG37-F1
#
_entry.id   AF-A0A3P9DG37-F1
#
_cell.length_a   1.000
_cell.length_b   1.000
_cell.length_c   1.000
_cell.angle_alpha   90.00
_cell.angle_beta   90.00
_cell.angle_gamma   90.00
#
_symmetry.space_group_name_H-M   'P 1'
#
loop_
_entity.id
_entity.type
_entity.pdbx_description
1 polymer ?
#
loop_
_entity_poly.entity_id
_entity_poly.type
_entity_poly.pdbx_seq_one_letter_code
_entity_poly.pdbx_strand_id
1 'polypeptide(L)'
;MDCLLDFEDSRARTHTPICACSLVVMKLCGKMVEAGQAYSTANKLLLSGLAELCTNQTKDSVITTCLNQFHQGLQEMVSFHTMLFDQTQRAIGQQLTNLCTQFLPQLAETRKEFVRIGEDLETAATKNAQVSRHKAADAERASHLLLATRKCYQHFALDYCLQLNTFKTQQKVDILNSMFSFVHAQFTFFHQGFDLLRDLEPTMKTMAAQLSQLSADCTAKRKELENRHLLVQQRDASGEPMVSACPGNDDIIRGYLFKRSRRKSKMWKRSWFTIRDNQLIYRKSHKEEAVVLFEDLRLCAVKSLDHVDRRFCFELLSVQKCCALQADSEQLKQAWLSALQGSIDLAYRERSDTQLTQAANSPPPSRPAALSVALRGLGNQRCCDCGEEEPRWASINLAVTMCIECSGIHRSLGVHLSKVRSLTLDSWEAEQLKLLCVLGNDVMNQIYEARCSEEGRVKPRADSPRAEKEAWIKEKYVEKKFVQANGDSAMLRLYQASLAGDLVAMASMLAEGAEVNGSVGEEEGRTPLIGAAIGGSLLACEFLLQNGANVNHRDLRGQGALHAAATAGHTG
;
A
#
# COMPACT_ATOMS: atom_id res chain seq x y z
N MET A 1 80.78 1.43 -51.53
CA MET A 1 80.13 0.10 -51.57
C MET A 1 80.58 -0.73 -50.38
N ASP A 2 81.87 -0.73 -50.02
CA ASP A 2 82.35 -1.37 -48.78
C ASP A 2 81.71 -0.78 -47.50
N CYS A 3 81.44 0.54 -47.45
CA CYS A 3 80.69 1.14 -46.34
C CYS A 3 79.21 0.72 -46.23
N LEU A 4 78.61 0.07 -47.25
CA LEU A 4 77.22 -0.42 -47.21
C LEU A 4 77.16 -1.84 -46.63
N LEU A 5 78.16 -2.67 -46.92
CA LEU A 5 78.28 -4.04 -46.40
C LEU A 5 78.69 -4.04 -44.91
N ASP A 6 79.59 -3.15 -44.49
CA ASP A 6 79.90 -2.92 -43.07
C ASP A 6 78.69 -2.36 -42.28
N PHE A 7 77.74 -1.72 -42.97
CA PHE A 7 76.51 -1.20 -42.38
C PHE A 7 75.45 -2.29 -42.15
N GLU A 8 75.47 -3.37 -42.93
CA GLU A 8 74.53 -4.49 -42.81
C GLU A 8 74.85 -5.40 -41.62
N ASP A 9 76.13 -5.70 -41.38
CA ASP A 9 76.53 -6.68 -40.35
C ASP A 9 76.39 -6.12 -38.91
N SER A 10 76.59 -4.80 -38.73
CA SER A 10 76.41 -4.14 -37.43
C SER A 10 74.94 -3.93 -37.04
N ARG A 11 74.02 -3.83 -38.01
CA ARG A 11 72.59 -3.49 -37.75
C ARG A 11 71.60 -4.63 -37.96
N ALA A 12 71.90 -5.66 -38.74
CA ALA A 12 71.02 -6.82 -38.89
C ALA A 12 70.70 -7.51 -37.53
N ARG A 13 71.60 -7.43 -36.56
CA ARG A 13 71.38 -7.91 -35.17
C ARG A 13 70.49 -7.01 -34.31
N THR A 14 70.17 -5.79 -34.74
CA THR A 14 69.45 -4.77 -33.94
C THR A 14 67.96 -4.64 -34.24
N HIS A 15 67.46 -5.24 -35.32
CA HIS A 15 66.07 -5.06 -35.76
C HIS A 15 65.08 -6.09 -35.18
N THR A 16 65.52 -7.33 -34.95
CA THR A 16 64.78 -8.37 -34.22
C THR A 16 64.47 -8.03 -32.75
N PRO A 17 65.39 -7.45 -31.95
CA PRO A 17 65.09 -7.11 -30.56
C PRO A 17 64.07 -5.98 -30.39
N ILE A 18 64.00 -5.02 -31.32
CA ILE A 18 63.06 -3.88 -31.20
C ILE A 18 61.61 -4.31 -31.46
N CYS A 19 61.38 -5.17 -32.46
CA CYS A 19 60.07 -5.77 -32.70
C CYS A 19 59.61 -6.59 -31.48
N ALA A 20 60.51 -7.39 -30.90
CA ALA A 20 60.23 -8.13 -29.69
C ALA A 20 59.85 -7.21 -28.51
N CYS A 21 60.57 -6.09 -28.32
CA CYS A 21 60.26 -5.11 -27.29
C CYS A 21 58.87 -4.45 -27.50
N SER A 22 58.54 -4.01 -28.71
CA SER A 22 57.23 -3.41 -29.01
C SER A 22 56.09 -4.39 -28.80
N LEU A 23 56.23 -5.65 -29.22
CA LEU A 23 55.25 -6.71 -28.98
C LEU A 23 55.07 -7.02 -27.50
N VAL A 24 56.16 -7.03 -26.72
CA VAL A 24 56.11 -7.22 -25.27
C VAL A 24 55.35 -6.07 -24.60
N VAL A 25 55.64 -4.82 -24.96
CA VAL A 25 54.94 -3.64 -24.43
C VAL A 25 53.44 -3.68 -24.76
N MET A 26 53.07 -4.00 -26.00
CA MET A 26 51.67 -4.16 -26.38
C MET A 26 50.97 -5.25 -25.57
N LYS A 27 51.62 -6.41 -25.38
CA LYS A 27 51.08 -7.52 -24.59
C LYS A 27 50.89 -7.15 -23.12
N LEU A 28 51.85 -6.43 -22.53
CA LEU A 28 51.76 -5.96 -21.14
C LEU A 28 50.65 -4.91 -20.98
N CYS A 29 50.54 -3.99 -21.95
CA CYS A 29 49.46 -3.01 -21.98
C CYS A 29 48.08 -3.69 -22.07
N GLY A 30 47.92 -4.69 -22.94
CA GLY A 30 46.67 -5.46 -23.05
C GLY A 30 46.26 -6.09 -21.72
N LYS A 31 47.21 -6.76 -21.04
CA LYS A 31 46.97 -7.34 -19.70
C LYS A 31 46.58 -6.29 -18.65
N MET A 32 47.24 -5.12 -18.67
CA MET A 32 46.93 -4.03 -17.76
C MET A 32 45.51 -3.49 -18.01
N VAL A 33 45.12 -3.34 -19.28
CA VAL A 33 43.78 -2.89 -19.68
C VAL A 33 42.72 -3.93 -19.27
N GLU A 34 42.96 -5.21 -19.50
CA GLU A 34 42.05 -6.30 -19.09
C GLU A 34 41.84 -6.32 -17.57
N ALA A 35 42.92 -6.23 -16.80
CA ALA A 35 42.84 -6.16 -15.33
C ALA A 35 42.09 -4.89 -14.87
N GLY A 36 42.34 -3.76 -15.54
CA GLY A 36 41.64 -2.50 -15.31
C GLY A 36 40.13 -2.59 -15.58
N GLN A 37 39.73 -3.22 -16.67
CA GLN A 37 38.32 -3.44 -17.00
C GLN A 37 37.63 -4.36 -16.00
N ALA A 38 38.31 -5.41 -15.53
CA ALA A 38 37.82 -6.28 -14.46
C ALA A 38 37.60 -5.48 -13.16
N TYR A 39 38.55 -4.63 -12.79
CA TYR A 39 38.43 -3.71 -11.65
C TYR A 39 37.24 -2.75 -11.80
N SER A 40 37.08 -2.11 -12.96
CA SER A 40 35.93 -1.23 -13.23
C SER A 40 34.61 -1.98 -13.16
N THR A 41 34.56 -3.23 -13.62
CA THR A 41 33.35 -4.07 -13.54
C THR A 41 33.00 -4.42 -12.09
N ALA A 42 33.99 -4.80 -11.29
CA ALA A 42 33.80 -5.05 -9.85
C ALA A 42 33.28 -3.80 -9.12
N ASN A 43 33.82 -2.61 -9.43
CA ASN A 43 33.34 -1.36 -8.86
C ASN A 43 31.89 -1.04 -9.26
N LYS A 44 31.47 -1.31 -10.50
CA LYS A 44 30.06 -1.15 -10.90
C LYS A 44 29.12 -2.04 -10.09
N LEU A 45 29.51 -3.29 -9.84
CA LEU A 45 28.72 -4.21 -9.02
C LEU A 45 28.62 -3.74 -7.56
N LEU A 46 29.73 -3.27 -6.99
CA LEU A 46 29.73 -2.68 -5.64
C LEU A 46 28.76 -1.48 -5.56
N LEU A 47 28.79 -0.59 -6.55
CA LEU A 47 27.90 0.57 -6.60
C LEU A 47 26.43 0.19 -6.71
N SER A 48 26.11 -0.86 -7.47
CA SER A 48 24.74 -1.40 -7.53
C SER A 48 24.28 -1.90 -6.16
N GLY A 49 25.11 -2.66 -5.47
CA GLY A 49 24.79 -3.15 -4.11
C GLY A 49 24.62 -2.02 -3.09
N LEU A 50 25.45 -0.96 -3.18
CA LEU A 50 25.30 0.21 -2.34
C LEU A 50 24.00 0.97 -2.63
N ALA A 51 23.58 1.09 -3.89
CA ALA A 51 22.31 1.73 -4.25
C ALA A 51 21.11 0.97 -3.67
N GLU A 52 21.10 -0.36 -3.77
CA GLU A 52 20.06 -1.21 -3.17
C GLU A 52 20.00 -1.05 -1.64
N LEU A 53 21.15 -0.99 -0.98
CA LEU A 53 21.21 -0.73 0.47
C LEU A 53 20.56 0.62 0.83
N CYS A 54 20.82 1.66 0.03
CA CYS A 54 20.24 3.00 0.23
C CYS A 54 18.72 3.01 0.06
N THR A 55 18.18 2.29 -0.94
CA THR A 55 16.72 2.25 -1.19
C THR A 55 15.92 1.60 -0.06
N ASN A 56 16.54 0.68 0.69
CA ASN A 56 15.87 -0.07 1.74
C ASN A 56 15.91 0.60 3.13
N GLN A 57 16.74 1.64 3.32
CA GLN A 57 17.12 2.07 4.68
C GLN A 57 16.77 3.49 5.14
N THR A 58 16.26 4.43 4.33
CA THR A 58 16.16 5.82 4.82
C THR A 58 14.83 6.52 4.57
N LYS A 59 14.17 6.93 5.67
CA LYS A 59 13.15 8.00 5.68
C LYS A 59 13.77 9.41 5.81
N ASP A 60 15.08 9.47 6.09
CA ASP A 60 15.82 10.72 6.30
C ASP A 60 16.29 11.31 4.96
N SER A 61 15.85 12.53 4.65
CA SER A 61 16.12 13.20 3.38
C SER A 61 17.59 13.61 3.23
N VAL A 62 18.30 13.93 4.31
CA VAL A 62 19.69 14.42 4.25
C VAL A 62 20.64 13.26 3.96
N ILE A 63 20.50 12.15 4.67
CA ILE A 63 21.33 10.95 4.46
C ILE A 63 21.13 10.41 3.05
N THR A 64 19.88 10.34 2.59
CA THR A 64 19.54 9.87 1.23
C THR A 64 20.19 10.76 0.17
N THR A 65 20.16 12.09 0.36
CA THR A 65 20.78 13.05 -0.57
C THR A 65 22.29 12.87 -0.64
N CYS A 66 22.97 12.73 0.51
CA CYS A 66 24.42 12.53 0.54
C CYS A 66 24.83 11.18 -0.09
N LEU A 67 24.09 10.11 0.18
CA LEU A 67 24.35 8.79 -0.41
C LEU A 67 24.19 8.80 -1.93
N ASN A 68 23.16 9.48 -2.45
CA ASN A 68 22.97 9.64 -3.89
C ASN A 68 24.10 10.43 -4.55
N GLN A 69 24.58 11.51 -3.90
CA GLN A 69 25.73 12.27 -4.40
C GLN A 69 27.02 11.44 -4.41
N PHE A 70 27.27 10.62 -3.38
CA PHE A 70 28.42 9.70 -3.40
C PHE A 70 28.27 8.62 -4.47
N HIS A 71 27.07 8.07 -4.65
CA HIS A 71 26.83 7.08 -5.69
C HIS A 71 27.13 7.66 -7.08
N GLN A 72 26.60 8.85 -7.39
CA GLN A 72 26.85 9.54 -8.64
C GLN A 72 28.35 9.83 -8.83
N GLY A 73 29.02 10.37 -7.81
CA GLY A 73 30.44 10.65 -7.87
C GLY A 73 31.29 9.40 -8.12
N LEU A 74 31.01 8.30 -7.44
CA LEU A 74 31.73 7.05 -7.68
C LEU A 74 31.44 6.45 -9.07
N GLN A 75 30.22 6.63 -9.59
CA GLN A 75 29.87 6.22 -10.95
C GLN A 75 30.62 7.03 -12.02
N GLU A 76 30.80 8.34 -11.81
CA GLU A 76 31.63 9.19 -12.67
C GLU A 76 33.11 8.76 -12.62
N MET A 77 33.64 8.45 -11.44
CA MET A 77 35.01 7.92 -11.28
C MET A 77 35.22 6.61 -12.04
N VAL A 78 34.24 5.70 -12.05
CA VAL A 78 34.29 4.47 -12.84
C VAL A 78 34.28 4.76 -14.35
N SER A 79 33.55 5.80 -14.77
CA SER A 79 33.51 6.24 -16.15
C SER A 79 34.86 6.80 -16.60
N PHE A 80 35.54 7.57 -15.74
CA PHE A 80 36.90 8.05 -15.99
C PHE A 80 37.92 6.89 -16.11
N HIS A 81 37.83 5.87 -15.26
CA HIS A 81 38.66 4.66 -15.42
C HIS A 81 38.43 3.96 -16.76
N THR A 82 37.17 3.85 -17.18
CA THR A 82 36.81 3.23 -18.46
C THR A 82 37.44 4.01 -19.63
N MET A 83 37.38 5.34 -19.58
CA MET A 83 38.00 6.22 -20.57
C MET A 83 39.53 6.09 -20.56
N LEU A 84 40.17 6.04 -19.38
CA LEU A 84 41.61 5.85 -19.24
C LEU A 84 42.09 4.57 -19.93
N PHE A 85 41.42 3.45 -19.67
CA PHE A 85 41.81 2.15 -20.24
C PHE A 85 41.61 2.10 -21.76
N ASP A 86 40.54 2.70 -22.26
CA ASP A 86 40.27 2.83 -23.69
C ASP A 86 41.31 3.73 -24.40
N GLN A 87 41.65 4.88 -23.80
CA GLN A 87 42.72 5.74 -24.31
C GLN A 87 44.10 5.07 -24.24
N THR A 88 44.39 4.34 -23.17
CA THR A 88 45.64 3.59 -23.02
C THR A 88 45.78 2.50 -24.07
N GLN A 89 44.70 1.74 -24.34
CA GLN A 89 44.66 0.72 -25.38
C GLN A 89 44.89 1.32 -26.78
N ARG A 90 44.31 2.49 -27.08
CA ARG A 90 44.57 3.19 -28.34
C ARG A 90 45.99 3.74 -28.43
N ALA A 91 46.48 4.37 -27.38
CA ALA A 91 47.80 5.00 -27.33
C ALA A 91 48.93 3.99 -27.53
N ILE A 92 48.84 2.82 -26.89
CA ILE A 92 49.91 1.81 -26.95
C ILE A 92 49.57 0.70 -27.95
N GLY A 93 48.37 0.13 -27.85
CA GLY A 93 47.94 -0.99 -28.70
C GLY A 93 47.85 -0.59 -30.17
N GLN A 94 47.01 0.39 -30.52
CA GLN A 94 46.77 0.72 -31.93
C GLN A 94 48.01 1.32 -32.62
N GLN A 95 48.71 2.24 -31.95
CA GLN A 95 49.87 2.93 -32.55
C GLN A 95 51.04 1.96 -32.81
N LEU A 96 51.37 1.09 -31.85
CA LEU A 96 52.45 0.11 -32.04
C LEU A 96 52.04 -1.08 -32.92
N THR A 97 50.73 -1.37 -33.03
CA THR A 97 50.24 -2.40 -33.97
C THR A 97 50.61 -2.04 -35.40
N ASN A 98 50.36 -0.80 -35.83
CA ASN A 98 50.67 -0.38 -37.21
C ASN A 98 52.17 -0.56 -37.54
N LEU A 99 53.06 -0.23 -36.60
CA LEU A 99 54.50 -0.44 -36.75
C LEU A 99 54.82 -1.93 -36.96
N CYS A 100 54.19 -2.82 -36.20
CA CYS A 100 54.45 -4.25 -36.23
C CYS A 100 53.81 -4.97 -37.43
N THR A 101 52.60 -4.58 -37.84
CA THR A 101 51.80 -5.32 -38.82
C THR A 101 51.88 -4.75 -40.23
N GLN A 102 52.19 -3.47 -40.40
CA GLN A 102 52.26 -2.84 -41.73
C GLN A 102 53.71 -2.63 -42.18
N PHE A 103 54.53 -1.96 -41.36
CA PHE A 103 55.87 -1.54 -41.78
C PHE A 103 56.93 -2.65 -41.72
N LEU A 104 56.93 -3.48 -40.67
CA LEU A 104 57.93 -4.54 -40.54
C LEU A 104 57.85 -5.61 -41.65
N PRO A 105 56.66 -6.12 -42.04
CA PRO A 105 56.56 -7.06 -43.15
C PRO A 105 57.04 -6.47 -44.48
N GLN A 106 56.70 -5.21 -44.75
CA GLN A 106 57.13 -4.51 -45.97
C GLN A 106 58.65 -4.33 -46.03
N LEU A 107 59.28 -3.96 -44.90
CA LEU A 107 60.74 -3.85 -44.80
C LEU A 107 61.42 -5.21 -44.99
N ALA A 108 60.83 -6.28 -44.45
CA ALA A 108 61.34 -7.64 -44.60
C ALA A 108 61.29 -8.12 -46.06
N GLU A 109 60.20 -7.87 -46.79
CA GLU A 109 60.10 -8.21 -48.22
C GLU A 109 61.07 -7.36 -49.07
N THR A 110 61.18 -6.06 -48.78
CA THR A 110 62.14 -5.19 -49.49
C THR A 110 63.58 -5.68 -49.30
N ARG A 111 63.93 -6.11 -48.07
CA ARG A 111 65.24 -6.71 -47.78
C ARG A 111 65.45 -8.01 -48.57
N LYS A 112 64.44 -8.88 -48.61
CA LYS A 112 64.50 -10.17 -49.31
C LYS A 112 64.76 -9.98 -50.80
N GLU A 113 64.06 -9.06 -51.45
CA GLU A 113 64.28 -8.72 -52.87
C GLU A 113 65.67 -8.12 -53.11
N PHE A 114 66.14 -7.25 -52.21
CA PHE A 114 67.50 -6.69 -52.26
C PHE A 114 68.59 -7.76 -52.15
N VAL A 115 68.45 -8.72 -51.24
CA VAL A 115 69.40 -9.83 -51.10
C VAL A 115 69.38 -10.72 -52.35
N ARG A 116 68.19 -11.06 -52.87
CA ARG A 116 68.05 -11.88 -54.08
C ARG A 116 68.76 -11.27 -55.29
N ILE A 117 68.55 -9.97 -55.54
CA ILE A 117 69.21 -9.30 -56.69
C ILE A 117 70.73 -9.15 -56.49
N GLY A 118 71.20 -9.17 -55.23
CA GLY A 118 72.62 -9.27 -54.89
C GLY A 118 73.23 -10.60 -55.34
N GLU A 119 72.57 -11.72 -55.02
CA GLU A 119 72.98 -13.06 -55.46
C GLU A 119 72.96 -13.19 -57.01
N ASP A 120 71.95 -12.62 -57.66
CA ASP A 120 71.86 -12.56 -59.12
C ASP A 120 73.02 -11.76 -59.74
N LEU A 121 73.45 -10.67 -59.07
CA LEU A 121 74.57 -9.84 -59.52
C LEU A 121 75.90 -10.59 -59.44
N GLU A 122 76.15 -11.30 -58.34
CA GLU A 122 77.35 -12.14 -58.18
C GLU A 122 77.41 -13.26 -59.23
N THR A 123 76.26 -13.88 -59.50
CA THR A 123 76.12 -14.90 -60.54
C THR A 123 76.41 -14.33 -61.93
N ALA A 124 75.85 -13.16 -62.26
CA ALA A 124 76.10 -12.48 -63.53
C ALA A 124 77.56 -12.03 -63.68
N ALA A 125 78.20 -11.56 -62.60
CA ALA A 125 79.59 -11.15 -62.58
C ALA A 125 80.53 -12.34 -62.84
N THR A 126 80.28 -13.47 -62.17
CA THR A 126 81.03 -14.72 -62.36
C THR A 126 80.90 -15.24 -63.79
N LYS A 127 79.67 -15.26 -64.31
CA LYS A 127 79.39 -15.68 -65.69
C LYS A 127 80.12 -14.81 -66.71
N ASN A 128 80.16 -13.50 -66.50
CA ASN A 128 80.88 -12.57 -67.37
C ASN A 128 82.41 -12.78 -67.30
N ALA A 129 82.96 -13.04 -66.11
CA ALA A 129 84.39 -13.27 -65.92
C ALA A 129 84.90 -14.58 -66.55
N GLN A 130 84.04 -15.61 -66.63
CA GLN A 130 84.39 -16.93 -67.17
C GLN A 130 84.27 -17.06 -68.70
N VAL A 131 83.75 -16.04 -69.41
CA VAL A 131 83.60 -16.12 -70.87
C VAL A 131 84.97 -16.13 -71.56
N SER A 132 85.17 -17.10 -72.46
CA SER A 132 86.39 -17.20 -73.26
C SER A 132 86.56 -16.00 -74.20
N ARG A 133 87.79 -15.48 -74.30
CA ARG A 133 88.16 -14.36 -75.19
C ARG A 133 87.85 -14.61 -76.68
N HIS A 134 87.69 -15.87 -77.09
CA HIS A 134 87.42 -16.24 -78.48
C HIS A 134 85.92 -16.22 -78.86
N LYS A 135 85.02 -15.98 -77.91
CA LYS A 135 83.55 -15.95 -78.14
C LYS A 135 82.97 -14.55 -77.94
N ALA A 136 83.24 -13.64 -78.88
CA ALA A 136 82.87 -12.22 -78.77
C ALA A 136 81.36 -11.99 -78.52
N ALA A 137 80.48 -12.71 -79.25
CA ALA A 137 79.03 -12.57 -79.09
C ALA A 137 78.52 -13.05 -77.71
N ASP A 138 79.15 -14.07 -77.12
CA ASP A 138 78.82 -14.54 -75.77
C ASP A 138 79.29 -13.53 -74.71
N ALA A 139 80.45 -12.91 -74.92
CA ALA A 139 80.99 -11.88 -74.04
C ALA A 139 80.10 -10.62 -74.03
N GLU A 140 79.60 -10.21 -75.19
CA GLU A 140 78.67 -9.09 -75.31
C GLU A 140 77.35 -9.36 -74.56
N ARG A 141 76.76 -10.55 -74.72
CA ARG A 141 75.57 -10.96 -73.96
C ARG A 141 75.80 -11.00 -72.45
N ALA A 142 76.92 -11.55 -72.00
CA ALA A 142 77.25 -11.61 -70.57
C ALA A 142 77.47 -10.21 -69.97
N SER A 143 78.09 -9.30 -70.74
CA SER A 143 78.29 -7.90 -70.37
C SER A 143 76.96 -7.14 -70.26
N HIS A 144 76.05 -7.31 -71.21
CA HIS A 144 74.70 -6.71 -71.15
C HIS A 144 73.90 -7.22 -69.94
N LEU A 145 73.93 -8.52 -69.66
CA LEU A 145 73.29 -9.09 -68.49
C LEU A 145 73.88 -8.52 -67.20
N LEU A 146 75.21 -8.46 -67.07
CA LEU A 146 75.88 -7.86 -65.92
C LEU A 146 75.49 -6.39 -65.74
N LEU A 147 75.42 -5.61 -66.83
CA LEU A 147 75.04 -4.20 -66.78
C LEU A 147 73.57 -4.03 -66.34
N ALA A 148 72.67 -4.87 -66.85
CA ALA A 148 71.26 -4.86 -66.47
C ALA A 148 71.07 -5.22 -64.99
N THR A 149 71.66 -6.34 -64.54
CA THR A 149 71.57 -6.77 -63.13
C THR A 149 72.23 -5.76 -62.19
N ARG A 150 73.33 -5.11 -62.59
CA ARG A 150 73.96 -4.04 -61.81
C ARG A 150 73.05 -2.82 -61.65
N LYS A 151 72.33 -2.41 -62.69
CA LYS A 151 71.34 -1.33 -62.60
C LYS A 151 70.18 -1.71 -61.66
N CYS A 152 69.66 -2.92 -61.80
CA CYS A 152 68.61 -3.44 -60.90
C CYS A 152 69.10 -3.45 -59.44
N TYR A 153 70.29 -3.97 -59.17
CA TYR A 153 70.88 -3.98 -57.83
C TYR A 153 71.00 -2.57 -57.23
N GLN A 154 71.46 -1.58 -58.01
CA GLN A 154 71.54 -0.20 -57.56
C GLN A 154 70.17 0.39 -57.22
N HIS A 155 69.13 0.10 -58.01
CA HIS A 155 67.76 0.53 -57.71
C HIS A 155 67.24 -0.09 -56.41
N PHE A 156 67.32 -1.42 -56.26
CA PHE A 156 66.86 -2.11 -55.04
C PHE A 156 67.67 -1.70 -53.80
N ALA A 157 68.96 -1.40 -53.93
CA ALA A 157 69.78 -0.88 -52.84
C ALA A 157 69.28 0.50 -52.36
N LEU A 158 68.96 1.40 -53.30
CA LEU A 158 68.39 2.72 -52.98
C LEU A 158 67.01 2.60 -52.33
N ASP A 159 66.14 1.74 -52.86
CA ASP A 159 64.80 1.50 -52.31
C ASP A 159 64.89 0.92 -50.88
N TYR A 160 65.77 -0.05 -50.65
CA TYR A 160 65.98 -0.59 -49.31
C TYR A 160 66.53 0.46 -48.33
N CYS A 161 67.51 1.27 -48.75
CA CYS A 161 68.01 2.39 -47.95
C CYS A 161 66.93 3.43 -47.62
N LEU A 162 66.07 3.76 -48.59
CA LEU A 162 64.94 4.67 -48.39
C LEU A 162 63.96 4.10 -47.37
N GLN A 163 63.50 2.86 -47.56
CA GLN A 163 62.56 2.19 -46.66
C GLN A 163 63.12 2.06 -45.24
N LEU A 164 64.40 1.72 -45.10
CA LEU A 164 65.06 1.60 -43.80
C LEU A 164 65.16 2.95 -43.05
N ASN A 165 65.46 4.04 -43.76
CA ASN A 165 65.55 5.37 -43.17
C ASN A 165 64.17 5.93 -42.80
N THR A 166 63.16 5.69 -43.64
CA THR A 166 61.76 6.03 -43.36
C THR A 166 61.28 5.27 -42.12
N PHE A 167 61.51 3.95 -42.06
CA PHE A 167 61.16 3.13 -40.90
C PHE A 167 61.80 3.64 -39.60
N LYS A 168 63.11 3.95 -39.61
CA LYS A 168 63.81 4.46 -38.41
C LYS A 168 63.25 5.79 -37.92
N THR A 169 62.81 6.65 -38.83
CA THR A 169 62.23 7.94 -38.49
C THR A 169 60.82 7.74 -37.94
N GLN A 170 59.99 6.96 -38.64
CA GLN A 170 58.62 6.65 -38.23
C GLN A 170 58.56 5.95 -36.87
N GLN A 171 59.44 4.97 -36.64
CA GLN A 171 59.55 4.27 -35.37
C GLN A 171 59.75 5.22 -34.18
N LYS A 172 60.62 6.22 -34.32
CA LYS A 172 60.86 7.21 -33.25
C LYS A 172 59.62 8.04 -32.98
N VAL A 173 58.93 8.45 -34.04
CA VAL A 173 57.68 9.22 -33.95
C VAL A 173 56.60 8.40 -33.24
N ASP A 174 56.39 7.15 -33.67
CA ASP A 174 55.33 6.30 -33.12
C ASP A 174 55.57 5.95 -31.66
N ILE A 175 56.81 5.62 -31.27
CA ILE A 175 57.16 5.33 -29.88
C ILE A 175 56.94 6.57 -29.00
N LEU A 176 57.42 7.74 -29.43
CA LEU A 176 57.28 8.97 -28.65
C LEU A 176 55.81 9.39 -28.52
N ASN A 177 55.06 9.32 -29.63
CA ASN A 177 53.64 9.65 -29.65
C ASN A 177 52.83 8.69 -28.75
N SER A 178 53.19 7.41 -28.73
CA SER A 178 52.54 6.40 -27.90
C SER A 178 52.75 6.68 -26.41
N MET A 179 53.99 6.97 -26.01
CA MET A 179 54.31 7.30 -24.62
C MET A 179 53.69 8.63 -24.19
N PHE A 180 53.74 9.66 -25.05
CA PHE A 180 53.11 10.95 -24.78
C PHE A 180 51.59 10.80 -24.61
N SER A 181 50.92 10.08 -25.52
CA SER A 181 49.48 9.83 -25.46
C SER A 181 49.08 9.06 -24.19
N PHE A 182 49.89 8.07 -23.79
CA PHE A 182 49.67 7.32 -22.56
C PHE A 182 49.78 8.20 -21.30
N VAL A 183 50.85 9.00 -21.19
CA VAL A 183 51.04 9.91 -20.05
C VAL A 183 49.96 10.98 -20.01
N HIS A 184 49.54 11.49 -21.18
CA HIS A 184 48.45 12.45 -21.25
C HIS A 184 47.12 11.87 -20.77
N ALA A 185 46.79 10.63 -21.16
CA ALA A 185 45.60 9.93 -20.68
C ALA A 185 45.61 9.78 -19.14
N GLN A 186 46.76 9.42 -18.56
CA GLN A 186 46.94 9.36 -17.10
C GLN A 186 46.72 10.73 -16.45
N PHE A 187 47.33 11.79 -17.00
CA PHE A 187 47.16 13.15 -16.50
C PHE A 187 45.68 13.57 -16.48
N THR A 188 44.97 13.37 -17.59
CA THR A 188 43.54 13.70 -17.69
C THR A 188 42.72 12.95 -16.66
N PHE A 189 42.96 11.65 -16.50
CA PHE A 189 42.27 10.82 -15.50
C PHE A 189 42.46 11.35 -14.08
N PHE A 190 43.71 11.62 -13.66
CA PHE A 190 43.98 12.11 -12.31
C PHE A 190 43.43 13.52 -12.08
N HIS A 191 43.47 14.39 -13.10
CA HIS A 191 42.92 15.74 -13.00
C HIS A 191 41.40 15.71 -12.83
N GLN A 192 40.70 14.95 -13.68
CA GLN A 192 39.24 14.80 -13.60
C GLN A 192 38.82 14.15 -12.28
N GLY A 193 39.55 13.13 -11.84
CA GLY A 193 39.32 12.47 -10.55
C GLY A 193 39.53 13.40 -9.36
N PHE A 194 40.55 14.26 -9.39
CA PHE A 194 40.79 15.26 -8.35
C PHE A 194 39.68 16.29 -8.27
N ASP A 195 39.26 16.88 -9.39
CA ASP A 195 38.19 17.87 -9.43
C ASP A 195 36.89 17.28 -8.87
N LEU A 196 36.54 16.06 -9.29
CA LEU A 196 35.36 15.35 -8.80
C LEU A 196 35.40 15.10 -7.28
N LEU A 197 36.53 14.62 -6.75
CA LEU A 197 36.68 14.37 -5.32
C LEU A 197 36.66 15.67 -4.50
N ARG A 198 37.21 16.76 -5.04
CA ARG A 198 37.12 18.09 -4.43
C ARG A 198 35.66 18.56 -4.35
N ASP A 199 34.89 18.35 -5.41
CA ASP A 199 33.48 18.75 -5.46
C ASP A 199 32.60 17.92 -4.51
N LEU A 200 33.00 16.69 -4.16
CA LEU A 200 32.35 15.83 -3.16
C LEU A 200 32.75 16.16 -1.71
N GLU A 201 33.81 16.93 -1.48
CA GLU A 201 34.32 17.25 -0.14
C GLU A 201 33.26 17.87 0.80
N PRO A 202 32.40 18.82 0.35
CA PRO A 202 31.33 19.35 1.18
C PRO A 202 30.33 18.28 1.64
N THR A 203 29.98 17.35 0.75
CA THR A 203 29.08 16.23 1.05
C THR A 203 29.69 15.29 2.10
N MET A 204 31.00 15.03 2.02
CA MET A 204 31.73 14.27 3.05
C MET A 204 31.69 14.93 4.42
N LYS A 205 31.86 16.26 4.47
CA LYS A 205 31.76 17.03 5.73
C LYS A 205 30.35 16.98 6.32
N THR A 206 29.32 17.14 5.48
CA THR A 206 27.92 17.01 5.93
C THR A 206 27.63 15.61 6.46
N MET A 207 28.08 14.55 5.77
CA MET A 207 27.91 13.18 6.23
C MET A 207 28.62 12.91 7.56
N ALA A 208 29.84 13.42 7.74
CA ALA A 208 30.59 13.29 8.99
C ALA A 208 29.88 13.98 10.18
N ALA A 209 29.29 15.16 9.94
CA ALA A 209 28.49 15.86 10.94
C ALA A 209 27.23 15.08 11.31
N GLN A 210 26.49 14.56 10.32
CA GLN A 210 25.31 13.71 10.54
C GLN A 210 25.65 12.44 11.32
N LEU A 211 26.76 11.77 10.98
CA LEU A 211 27.23 10.59 11.70
C LEU A 211 27.55 10.88 13.16
N SER A 212 28.21 12.01 13.43
CA SER A 212 28.54 12.45 14.79
C SER A 212 27.29 12.73 15.61
N GLN A 213 26.31 13.42 15.01
CA GLN A 213 25.03 13.72 15.64
C GLN A 213 24.24 12.45 15.96
N LEU A 214 24.07 11.55 14.98
CA LEU A 214 23.35 10.29 15.16
C LEU A 214 24.01 9.39 16.22
N SER A 215 25.34 9.38 16.30
CA SER A 215 26.09 8.65 17.32
C SER A 215 25.80 9.19 18.73
N ALA A 216 25.79 10.52 18.89
CA ALA A 216 25.45 11.17 20.15
C ALA A 216 23.99 10.88 20.54
N ASP A 217 23.05 10.99 19.59
CA ASP A 217 21.63 10.72 19.81
C ASP A 217 21.38 9.25 20.18
N CYS A 218 22.07 8.32 19.51
CA CYS A 218 22.00 6.89 19.83
C CYS A 218 22.47 6.61 21.26
N THR A 219 23.59 7.22 21.67
CA THR A 219 24.15 7.08 23.02
C THR A 219 23.22 7.67 24.07
N ALA A 220 22.68 8.87 23.83
CA ALA A 220 21.73 9.53 24.72
C ALA A 220 20.44 8.71 24.87
N LYS A 221 19.88 8.24 23.76
CA LYS A 221 18.66 7.42 23.74
C LYS A 221 18.87 6.07 24.41
N ARG A 222 20.03 5.46 24.22
CA ARG A 222 20.41 4.23 24.93
C ARG A 222 20.41 4.45 26.44
N LYS A 223 21.08 5.51 26.91
CA LYS A 223 21.13 5.85 28.34
C LYS A 223 19.74 6.16 28.91
N GLU A 224 18.90 6.88 28.17
CA GLU A 224 17.51 7.13 28.54
C GLU A 224 16.73 5.82 28.70
N LEU A 225 16.86 4.91 27.74
CA LEU A 225 16.18 3.61 27.75
C LEU A 225 16.68 2.71 28.88
N GLU A 226 17.98 2.70 29.16
CA GLU A 226 18.58 1.99 30.30
C GLU A 226 18.03 2.52 31.64
N ASN A 227 17.94 3.84 31.80
CA ASN A 227 17.34 4.46 32.99
C ASN A 227 15.85 4.12 33.12
N ARG A 228 15.07 4.19 32.02
CA ARG A 228 13.66 3.80 32.02
C ARG A 228 13.49 2.32 32.36
N HIS A 229 14.38 1.45 31.87
CA HIS A 229 14.38 0.03 32.19
C HIS A 229 14.59 -0.19 33.70
N LEU A 230 15.53 0.52 34.31
CA LEU A 230 15.77 0.45 35.76
C LEU A 230 14.53 0.91 36.56
N LEU A 231 13.87 2.00 36.14
CA LEU A 231 12.65 2.49 36.79
C LEU A 231 11.50 1.47 36.70
N VAL A 232 11.35 0.80 35.56
CA VAL A 232 10.35 -0.27 35.40
C VAL A 232 10.67 -1.45 36.33
N GLN A 233 11.93 -1.87 36.41
CA GLN A 233 12.35 -2.95 37.33
C GLN A 233 12.07 -2.61 38.80
N GLN A 234 12.35 -1.36 39.22
CA GLN A 234 12.08 -0.91 40.59
C GLN A 234 10.59 -0.89 40.90
N ARG A 235 9.75 -0.48 39.94
CA ARG A 235 8.28 -0.51 40.08
C ARG A 235 7.73 -1.93 40.11
N ASP A 236 8.24 -2.84 39.27
CA ASP A 236 7.80 -4.23 39.28
C ASP A 236 8.16 -4.92 40.62
N ALA A 237 9.29 -4.56 41.22
CA ALA A 237 9.71 -5.05 42.53
C ALA A 237 8.86 -4.50 43.70
N SER A 238 8.22 -3.34 43.55
CA SER A 238 7.34 -2.76 44.60
C SER A 238 5.95 -3.41 44.66
N GLY A 239 5.61 -4.25 43.68
CA GLY A 239 4.35 -5.01 43.67
C GLY A 239 3.11 -4.15 43.39
N GLU A 240 3.26 -2.91 42.90
CA GLU A 240 2.12 -2.06 42.56
C GLU A 240 1.32 -2.67 41.39
N PRO A 241 -0.02 -2.80 41.52
CA PRO A 241 -0.84 -3.41 40.49
C PRO A 241 -0.81 -2.55 39.21
N MET A 242 -0.55 -3.22 38.09
CA MET A 242 -0.47 -2.60 36.77
C MET A 242 -1.87 -2.30 36.20
N VAL A 243 -2.56 -1.32 36.79
CA VAL A 243 -3.80 -0.74 36.23
C VAL A 243 -3.47 0.66 35.75
N SER A 244 -2.86 0.76 34.57
CA SER A 244 -2.71 2.05 33.91
C SER A 244 -3.89 2.26 32.97
N ALA A 245 -4.83 3.12 33.36
CA ALA A 245 -5.53 3.92 32.36
C ALA A 245 -4.43 4.61 31.53
N CYS A 246 -4.48 4.52 30.21
CA CYS A 246 -3.47 5.15 29.36
C CYS A 246 -3.95 6.57 29.05
N PRO A 247 -3.44 7.63 29.71
CA PRO A 247 -3.84 8.98 29.36
C PRO A 247 -3.13 9.32 28.05
N GLY A 248 -3.87 9.26 26.92
CA GLY A 248 -3.36 9.68 25.61
C GLY A 248 -3.50 8.69 24.45
N ASN A 249 -4.12 7.52 24.64
CA ASN A 249 -4.67 6.72 23.53
C ASN A 249 -6.18 6.58 23.77
N ASP A 250 -7.00 6.53 22.72
CA ASP A 250 -8.46 6.28 22.78
C ASP A 250 -8.86 4.92 23.42
N ASP A 251 -7.90 4.18 23.97
CA ASP A 251 -8.10 2.92 24.68
C ASP A 251 -8.43 3.17 26.17
N ILE A 252 -9.67 2.88 26.58
CA ILE A 252 -10.13 3.05 27.97
C ILE A 252 -9.39 2.08 28.91
N ILE A 253 -9.23 0.82 28.49
CA ILE A 253 -8.46 -0.20 29.19
C ILE A 253 -8.00 -1.29 28.20
N ARG A 254 -6.84 -1.89 28.47
CA ARG A 254 -6.29 -2.99 27.68
C ARG A 254 -5.53 -3.97 28.57
N GLY A 255 -5.57 -5.25 28.21
CA GLY A 255 -4.90 -6.29 29.00
C GLY A 255 -5.35 -7.70 28.67
N TYR A 256 -4.72 -8.68 29.30
CA TYR A 256 -5.11 -10.08 29.14
C TYR A 256 -6.33 -10.41 29.99
N LEU A 257 -7.29 -11.12 29.39
CA LEU A 257 -8.40 -11.77 30.10
C LEU A 257 -8.55 -13.21 29.59
N PHE A 258 -9.14 -14.06 30.41
CA PHE A 258 -9.59 -15.39 29.99
C PHE A 258 -11.05 -15.31 29.53
N LYS A 259 -11.34 -15.78 28.32
CA LYS A 259 -12.69 -15.89 27.78
C LYS A 259 -13.17 -17.33 27.79
N ARG A 260 -14.41 -17.54 28.25
CA ARG A 260 -15.07 -18.85 28.22
C ARG A 260 -15.61 -19.18 26.82
N SER A 261 -15.29 -20.36 26.32
CA SER A 261 -15.84 -20.89 25.06
C SER A 261 -17.33 -21.22 25.18
N ARG A 262 -18.09 -20.99 24.10
CA ARG A 262 -19.50 -21.38 23.98
C ARG A 262 -19.70 -22.86 23.61
N ARG A 263 -18.63 -23.58 23.26
CA ARG A 263 -18.69 -25.02 22.89
C ARG A 263 -18.89 -25.90 24.12
N LYS A 264 -19.42 -27.13 23.93
CA LYS A 264 -19.74 -28.08 25.01
C LYS A 264 -18.60 -28.31 26.03
N SER A 265 -17.34 -28.13 25.64
CA SER A 265 -16.16 -28.29 26.51
C SER A 265 -15.86 -27.12 27.46
N LYS A 266 -16.65 -26.03 27.50
CA LYS A 266 -16.53 -24.87 28.44
C LYS A 266 -15.08 -24.41 28.71
N MET A 267 -14.20 -24.48 27.71
CA MET A 267 -12.77 -24.18 27.86
C MET A 267 -12.52 -22.67 27.96
N TRP A 268 -11.60 -22.28 28.82
CA TRP A 268 -11.17 -20.88 28.98
C TRP A 268 -9.90 -20.61 28.18
N LYS A 269 -9.86 -19.53 27.41
CA LYS A 269 -8.70 -19.14 26.60
C LYS A 269 -8.26 -17.72 26.92
N ARG A 270 -6.96 -17.54 27.17
CA ARG A 270 -6.34 -16.23 27.39
C ARG A 270 -6.24 -15.50 26.06
N SER A 271 -6.74 -14.27 26.01
CA SER A 271 -6.61 -13.37 24.86
C SER A 271 -6.32 -11.95 25.34
N TRP A 272 -5.76 -11.11 24.48
CA TRP A 272 -5.58 -9.69 24.74
C TRP A 272 -6.86 -8.93 24.39
N PHE A 273 -7.42 -8.18 25.33
CA PHE A 273 -8.64 -7.39 25.16
C PHE A 273 -8.31 -5.91 25.19
N THR A 274 -9.08 -5.14 24.42
CA THR A 274 -9.02 -3.68 24.38
C THR A 274 -10.44 -3.13 24.31
N ILE A 275 -10.74 -2.11 25.11
CA ILE A 275 -11.94 -1.28 24.95
C ILE A 275 -11.53 -0.02 24.21
N ARG A 276 -12.12 0.20 23.03
CA ARG A 276 -11.91 1.38 22.17
C ARG A 276 -13.19 1.69 21.42
N ASP A 277 -13.50 2.97 21.21
CA ASP A 277 -14.63 3.43 20.40
C ASP A 277 -15.96 2.77 20.78
N ASN A 278 -16.18 2.57 22.09
CA ASN A 278 -17.37 1.90 22.62
C ASN A 278 -17.55 0.44 22.10
N GLN A 279 -16.45 -0.21 21.72
CA GLN A 279 -16.37 -1.62 21.33
C GLN A 279 -15.47 -2.39 22.30
N LEU A 280 -15.80 -3.67 22.52
CA LEU A 280 -14.88 -4.62 23.16
C LEU A 280 -14.27 -5.52 22.09
N ILE A 281 -12.97 -5.39 21.88
CA ILE A 281 -12.22 -6.09 20.85
C ILE A 281 -11.22 -7.03 21.53
N TYR A 282 -10.97 -8.20 20.95
CA TYR A 282 -9.94 -9.11 21.44
C TYR A 282 -9.06 -9.69 20.34
N ARG A 283 -7.83 -10.00 20.69
CA ARG A 283 -6.82 -10.61 19.82
C ARG A 283 -6.28 -11.87 20.48
N LYS A 284 -6.26 -13.00 19.76
CA LYS A 284 -5.76 -14.28 20.31
C LYS A 284 -4.24 -14.35 20.37
N SER A 285 -3.56 -13.72 19.41
CA SER A 285 -2.10 -13.69 19.28
C SER A 285 -1.69 -12.39 18.61
N HIS A 286 -0.50 -11.85 18.91
CA HIS A 286 0.01 -10.62 18.28
C HIS A 286 0.05 -10.67 16.75
N LYS A 287 0.02 -11.86 16.15
CA LYS A 287 0.00 -12.09 14.70
C LYS A 287 -1.40 -12.19 14.09
N GLU A 288 -2.44 -12.39 14.90
CA GLU A 288 -3.83 -12.50 14.43
C GLU A 288 -4.52 -11.14 14.43
N GLU A 289 -5.46 -10.94 13.50
CA GLU A 289 -6.30 -9.75 13.47
C GLU A 289 -7.19 -9.65 14.72
N ALA A 290 -7.52 -8.42 15.07
CA ALA A 290 -8.37 -8.13 16.21
C ALA A 290 -9.83 -8.45 15.85
N VAL A 291 -10.52 -9.20 16.71
CA VAL A 291 -11.91 -9.61 16.52
C VAL A 291 -12.79 -8.79 17.44
N VAL A 292 -13.77 -8.09 16.88
CA VAL A 292 -14.77 -7.35 17.65
C VAL A 292 -15.68 -8.36 18.35
N LEU A 293 -15.67 -8.35 19.69
CA LEU A 293 -16.53 -9.21 20.50
C LEU A 293 -17.91 -8.60 20.71
N PHE A 294 -17.94 -7.30 20.98
CA PHE A 294 -19.13 -6.47 21.08
C PHE A 294 -18.90 -5.16 20.31
N GLU A 295 -19.76 -4.91 19.33
CA GLU A 295 -19.70 -3.73 18.43
C GLU A 295 -20.23 -2.46 19.08
N ASP A 296 -21.06 -2.59 20.11
CA ASP A 296 -21.62 -1.47 20.85
C ASP A 296 -21.82 -1.85 22.32
N LEU A 297 -20.95 -1.31 23.19
CA LEU A 297 -21.01 -1.56 24.62
C LEU A 297 -22.24 -0.94 25.28
N ARG A 298 -22.88 0.09 24.70
CA ARG A 298 -24.14 0.67 25.22
C ARG A 298 -25.28 -0.35 25.31
N LEU A 299 -25.23 -1.39 24.48
CA LEU A 299 -26.24 -2.45 24.47
C LEU A 299 -25.88 -3.61 25.39
N CYS A 300 -24.82 -3.43 26.19
CA CYS A 300 -24.29 -4.43 27.09
C CYS A 300 -24.51 -4.05 28.55
N ALA A 301 -24.75 -5.04 29.40
CA ALA A 301 -24.70 -4.93 30.84
C ALA A 301 -23.55 -5.78 31.37
N VAL A 302 -22.83 -5.27 32.36
CA VAL A 302 -21.72 -5.99 33.01
C VAL A 302 -22.20 -6.50 34.37
N LYS A 303 -21.92 -7.76 34.70
CA LYS A 303 -22.26 -8.35 36.01
C LYS A 303 -21.10 -9.14 36.58
N SER A 304 -20.89 -9.07 37.89
CA SER A 304 -20.00 -9.99 38.60
C SER A 304 -20.57 -11.42 38.54
N LEU A 305 -19.71 -12.41 38.37
CA LEU A 305 -20.08 -13.82 38.39
C LEU A 305 -19.49 -14.50 39.63
N ASP A 306 -20.26 -14.52 40.71
CA ASP A 306 -19.81 -15.05 42.00
C ASP A 306 -20.13 -16.55 42.19
N HIS A 307 -20.98 -17.13 41.33
CA HIS A 307 -21.46 -18.52 41.40
C HIS A 307 -20.76 -19.49 40.42
N VAL A 308 -19.57 -19.15 39.92
CA VAL A 308 -18.79 -20.00 38.99
C VAL A 308 -17.53 -20.50 39.70
N ASP A 309 -17.09 -21.73 39.43
CA ASP A 309 -15.90 -22.39 40.04
C ASP A 309 -14.56 -21.63 39.88
N ARG A 310 -14.51 -20.47 39.22
CA ARG A 310 -13.28 -19.69 38.99
C ARG A 310 -13.39 -18.31 39.61
N ARG A 311 -12.32 -17.91 40.31
CA ARG A 311 -12.17 -16.58 40.91
C ARG A 311 -12.09 -15.49 39.84
N PHE A 312 -12.50 -14.26 40.20
CA PHE A 312 -12.36 -13.05 39.40
C PHE A 312 -13.12 -13.07 38.06
N CYS A 313 -14.24 -13.79 38.02
CA CYS A 313 -15.10 -13.87 36.85
C CYS A 313 -16.14 -12.77 36.82
N PHE A 314 -16.47 -12.32 35.62
CA PHE A 314 -17.57 -11.42 35.33
C PHE A 314 -18.16 -11.76 33.97
N GLU A 315 -19.38 -11.32 33.70
CA GLU A 315 -20.03 -11.50 32.41
C GLU A 315 -20.41 -10.18 31.78
N LEU A 316 -20.29 -10.15 30.45
CA LEU A 316 -20.83 -9.10 29.62
C LEU A 316 -22.02 -9.66 28.85
N LEU A 317 -23.18 -9.04 29.04
CA LEU A 317 -24.46 -9.48 28.53
C LEU A 317 -24.99 -8.46 27.53
N SER A 318 -25.18 -8.86 26.28
CA SER A 318 -26.01 -8.12 25.33
C SER A 318 -27.26 -8.93 25.00
N VAL A 319 -28.20 -8.31 24.29
CA VAL A 319 -29.47 -8.92 23.88
C VAL A 319 -29.28 -10.22 23.09
N GLN A 320 -28.15 -10.38 22.39
CA GLN A 320 -27.87 -11.52 21.50
C GLN A 320 -26.69 -12.39 21.96
N LYS A 321 -25.81 -11.86 22.83
CA LYS A 321 -24.56 -12.52 23.20
C LYS A 321 -24.29 -12.36 24.69
N CYS A 322 -23.99 -13.46 25.37
CA CYS A 322 -23.37 -13.43 26.69
C CYS A 322 -21.93 -13.94 26.60
N CYS A 323 -21.01 -13.27 27.29
CA CYS A 323 -19.62 -13.67 27.36
C CYS A 323 -19.11 -13.63 28.79
N ALA A 324 -18.70 -14.79 29.31
CA ALA A 324 -18.01 -14.87 30.59
C ALA A 324 -16.51 -14.63 30.39
N LEU A 325 -15.97 -13.71 31.19
CA LEU A 325 -14.59 -13.27 31.21
C LEU A 325 -14.01 -13.45 32.62
N GLN A 326 -12.69 -13.62 32.71
CA GLN A 326 -11.97 -13.78 33.96
C GLN A 326 -10.69 -12.93 33.94
N ALA A 327 -10.48 -12.16 35.01
CA ALA A 327 -9.27 -11.39 35.25
C ALA A 327 -8.25 -12.15 36.11
N ASP A 328 -7.00 -11.66 36.15
CA ASP A 328 -5.91 -12.30 36.89
C ASP A 328 -5.90 -11.94 38.40
N SER A 329 -6.58 -10.85 38.80
CA SER A 329 -6.72 -10.40 40.19
C SER A 329 -8.05 -9.69 40.44
N GLU A 330 -8.43 -9.51 41.71
CA GLU A 330 -9.64 -8.75 42.08
C GLU A 330 -9.52 -7.27 41.69
N GLN A 331 -8.31 -6.69 41.82
CA GLN A 331 -8.05 -5.31 41.39
C GLN A 331 -8.25 -5.15 39.88
N LEU A 332 -7.75 -6.11 39.08
CA LEU A 332 -7.96 -6.10 37.63
C LEU A 332 -9.43 -6.34 37.27
N LYS A 333 -10.11 -7.27 37.96
CA LYS A 333 -11.55 -7.48 37.79
C LYS A 333 -12.31 -6.17 37.99
N GLN A 334 -12.03 -5.44 39.07
CA GLN A 334 -12.69 -4.16 39.31
C GLN A 334 -12.29 -3.06 38.35
N ALA A 335 -11.04 -3.02 37.91
CA ALA A 335 -10.63 -2.10 36.86
C ALA A 335 -11.39 -2.35 35.55
N TRP A 336 -11.54 -3.62 35.14
CA TRP A 336 -12.29 -4.00 33.95
C TRP A 336 -13.79 -3.73 34.08
N LEU A 337 -14.39 -4.01 35.24
CA LEU A 337 -15.80 -3.71 35.51
C LEU A 337 -16.06 -2.20 35.46
N SER A 338 -15.24 -1.40 36.16
CA SER A 338 -15.33 0.07 36.15
C SER A 338 -15.10 0.66 34.76
N ALA A 339 -14.15 0.12 33.99
CA ALA A 339 -13.88 0.59 32.63
C ALA A 339 -15.01 0.23 31.66
N LEU A 340 -15.57 -0.98 31.75
CA LEU A 340 -16.73 -1.37 30.94
C LEU A 340 -17.95 -0.54 31.31
N GLN A 341 -18.25 -0.38 32.60
CA GLN A 341 -19.37 0.46 33.07
C GLN A 341 -19.18 1.93 32.69
N GLY A 342 -17.97 2.46 32.86
CA GLY A 342 -17.61 3.81 32.45
C GLY A 342 -17.70 4.02 30.94
N SER A 343 -17.31 3.04 30.12
CA SER A 343 -17.50 3.09 28.67
C SER A 343 -18.96 3.05 28.27
N ILE A 344 -19.77 2.25 28.96
CA ILE A 344 -21.23 2.21 28.79
C ILE A 344 -21.83 3.58 29.12
N ASP A 345 -21.48 4.15 30.27
CA ASP A 345 -21.97 5.44 30.76
C ASP A 345 -21.49 6.61 29.88
N LEU A 346 -20.23 6.60 29.43
CA LEU A 346 -19.67 7.62 28.52
C LEU A 346 -20.35 7.55 27.16
N ALA A 347 -20.59 6.36 26.62
CA ALA A 347 -21.31 6.21 25.38
C ALA A 347 -22.80 6.60 25.49
N TYR A 348 -23.35 6.66 26.72
CA TYR A 348 -24.61 7.34 27.00
C TYR A 348 -24.48 8.88 27.11
N ARG A 349 -23.34 9.41 27.58
CA ARG A 349 -23.07 10.84 27.80
C ARG A 349 -22.49 11.62 26.61
N GLU A 350 -21.74 11.01 25.70
CA GLU A 350 -21.19 11.69 24.50
C GLU A 350 -22.28 12.24 23.56
N ARG A 351 -23.56 11.91 23.81
CA ARG A 351 -24.71 12.60 23.21
C ARG A 351 -24.94 14.02 23.75
N SER A 352 -24.39 14.38 24.91
CA SER A 352 -24.67 15.65 25.60
C SER A 352 -23.73 16.79 25.20
N ASP A 353 -22.44 16.51 24.91
CA ASP A 353 -21.41 17.56 24.75
C ASP A 353 -21.01 17.88 23.30
N THR A 354 -21.33 17.05 22.31
CA THR A 354 -21.01 17.35 20.89
C THR A 354 -21.85 18.49 20.28
N GLN A 355 -22.73 19.15 21.04
CA GLN A 355 -23.55 20.28 20.56
C GLN A 355 -22.92 21.68 20.76
N LEU A 356 -21.77 21.83 21.42
CA LEU A 356 -21.30 23.18 21.82
C LEU A 356 -19.97 23.70 21.24
N THR A 357 -19.26 22.99 20.34
CA THR A 357 -17.92 23.51 19.93
C THR A 357 -17.44 23.36 18.48
N GLN A 358 -18.26 22.99 17.49
CA GLN A 358 -17.83 23.09 16.09
C GLN A 358 -18.93 23.64 15.17
N ALA A 359 -19.21 24.93 15.34
CA ALA A 359 -19.90 25.76 14.36
C ALA A 359 -18.95 26.87 13.89
N ALA A 360 -17.98 26.53 13.03
CA ALA A 360 -17.38 27.45 12.06
C ALA A 360 -16.40 26.70 11.15
N ASN A 361 -16.68 26.72 9.85
CA ASN A 361 -15.75 26.44 8.75
C ASN A 361 -15.42 24.97 8.44
N SER A 362 -16.42 24.25 7.92
CA SER A 362 -16.22 23.20 6.90
C SER A 362 -17.51 23.07 6.07
N PRO A 363 -17.47 22.79 4.76
CA PRO A 363 -18.68 22.44 4.02
C PRO A 363 -19.31 21.18 4.63
N PRO A 364 -20.66 21.06 4.68
CA PRO A 364 -21.30 20.01 5.44
C PRO A 364 -20.90 18.63 4.89
N PRO A 365 -20.57 17.66 5.76
CA PRO A 365 -20.34 16.30 5.33
C PRO A 365 -21.59 15.79 4.60
N SER A 366 -21.39 15.06 3.51
CA SER A 366 -22.46 14.45 2.73
C SER A 366 -23.41 13.69 3.65
N ARG A 367 -24.66 14.16 3.78
CA ARG A 367 -25.69 13.51 4.60
C ARG A 367 -25.81 12.03 4.16
N PRO A 368 -25.79 11.04 5.07
CA PRO A 368 -25.95 9.64 4.71
C PRO A 368 -27.18 9.43 3.83
N ALA A 369 -27.07 8.57 2.80
CA ALA A 369 -28.09 8.41 1.77
C ALA A 369 -29.49 8.09 2.37
N ALA A 370 -29.56 7.19 3.35
CA ALA A 370 -30.82 6.82 4.03
C ALA A 370 -31.47 7.99 4.78
N LEU A 371 -30.69 8.76 5.55
CA LEU A 371 -31.17 9.97 6.24
C LEU A 371 -31.75 10.99 5.24
N SER A 372 -31.07 11.21 4.12
CA SER A 372 -31.52 12.17 3.10
C SER A 372 -32.84 11.79 2.42
N VAL A 373 -33.15 10.49 2.34
CA VAL A 373 -34.38 9.98 1.73
C VAL A 373 -35.51 9.98 2.76
N ALA A 374 -35.26 9.46 3.97
CA ALA A 374 -36.27 9.40 5.03
C ALA A 374 -36.81 10.79 5.40
N LEU A 375 -35.96 11.82 5.44
CA LEU A 375 -36.37 13.19 5.72
C LEU A 375 -37.18 13.86 4.59
N ARG A 376 -37.46 13.17 3.46
CA ARG A 376 -38.36 13.69 2.41
C ARG A 376 -39.84 13.42 2.70
N GLY A 377 -40.15 12.49 3.60
CA GLY A 377 -41.53 12.21 4.02
C GLY A 377 -42.16 13.41 4.73
N LEU A 378 -43.49 13.53 4.64
CA LEU A 378 -44.23 14.62 5.27
C LEU A 378 -44.10 14.53 6.81
N GLY A 379 -43.67 15.62 7.42
CA GLY A 379 -43.45 15.71 8.87
C GLY A 379 -42.15 15.09 9.38
N ASN A 380 -41.39 14.36 8.53
CA ASN A 380 -40.21 13.62 8.98
C ASN A 380 -39.03 14.49 9.40
N GLN A 381 -39.09 15.81 9.16
CA GLN A 381 -38.04 16.76 9.56
C GLN A 381 -38.08 17.09 11.05
N ARG A 382 -39.13 16.68 11.76
CA ARG A 382 -39.28 16.83 13.21
C ARG A 382 -39.64 15.47 13.82
N CYS A 383 -39.19 15.23 15.04
CA CYS A 383 -39.51 14.03 15.80
C CYS A 383 -41.03 13.83 15.90
N CYS A 384 -41.48 12.61 15.61
CA CYS A 384 -42.90 12.27 15.63
C CYS A 384 -43.56 12.56 16.98
N ASP A 385 -42.84 12.47 18.10
CA ASP A 385 -43.44 12.51 19.44
C ASP A 385 -43.19 13.82 20.20
N CYS A 386 -41.99 14.40 20.11
CA CYS A 386 -41.64 15.63 20.84
C CYS A 386 -41.38 16.86 19.95
N GLY A 387 -41.42 16.70 18.63
CA GLY A 387 -41.19 17.79 17.68
C GLY A 387 -39.74 18.27 17.52
N GLU A 388 -38.76 17.64 18.17
CA GLU A 388 -37.32 17.95 18.02
C GLU A 388 -36.87 17.86 16.55
N GLU A 389 -36.15 18.86 16.07
CA GLU A 389 -35.72 18.95 14.66
C GLU A 389 -34.67 17.89 14.29
N GLU A 390 -34.60 17.59 12.99
CA GLU A 390 -33.64 16.65 12.38
C GLU A 390 -33.55 15.26 13.07
N PRO A 391 -34.66 14.49 13.17
CA PRO A 391 -34.64 13.17 13.77
C PRO A 391 -33.74 12.21 12.97
N ARG A 392 -32.89 11.43 13.67
CA ARG A 392 -31.91 10.49 13.07
C ARG A 392 -32.21 9.02 13.35
N TRP A 393 -33.36 8.73 13.93
CA TRP A 393 -33.86 7.39 14.17
C TRP A 393 -35.24 7.24 13.56
N ALA A 394 -35.64 6.01 13.29
CA ALA A 394 -36.96 5.71 12.77
C ALA A 394 -37.46 4.38 13.32
N SER A 395 -38.77 4.23 13.41
CA SER A 395 -39.42 2.94 13.62
C SER A 395 -39.90 2.42 12.27
N ILE A 396 -39.43 1.24 11.87
CA ILE A 396 -39.75 0.69 10.54
C ILE A 396 -41.24 0.30 10.47
N ASN A 397 -41.75 -0.40 11.49
CA ASN A 397 -43.11 -0.92 11.48
C ASN A 397 -44.18 0.17 11.67
N LEU A 398 -43.84 1.28 12.33
CA LEU A 398 -44.71 2.45 12.46
C LEU A 398 -44.48 3.48 11.34
N ALA A 399 -43.40 3.37 10.58
CA ALA A 399 -42.98 4.32 9.55
C ALA A 399 -42.90 5.79 10.04
N VAL A 400 -42.35 5.99 11.24
CA VAL A 400 -42.12 7.32 11.83
C VAL A 400 -40.64 7.60 12.07
N THR A 401 -40.22 8.86 11.96
CA THR A 401 -38.90 9.35 12.36
C THR A 401 -38.96 9.99 13.75
N MET A 402 -37.93 9.76 14.55
CA MET A 402 -37.88 10.17 15.95
C MET A 402 -36.49 10.61 16.35
N CYS A 403 -36.43 11.50 17.35
CA CYS A 403 -35.19 11.96 17.91
C CYS A 403 -34.52 10.87 18.75
N ILE A 404 -33.36 11.26 19.24
CA ILE A 404 -32.44 10.43 19.99
C ILE A 404 -33.04 9.85 21.27
N GLU A 405 -33.82 10.67 21.96
CA GLU A 405 -34.43 10.37 23.26
C GLU A 405 -35.72 9.57 23.08
N CYS A 406 -36.62 10.01 22.19
CA CYS A 406 -37.86 9.30 21.84
C CYS A 406 -37.54 7.90 21.27
N SER A 407 -36.47 7.75 20.48
CA SER A 407 -36.02 6.43 20.04
C SER A 407 -35.60 5.51 21.17
N GLY A 408 -35.01 6.05 22.25
CA GLY A 408 -34.66 5.29 23.44
C GLY A 408 -35.89 4.78 24.19
N ILE A 409 -36.96 5.59 24.22
CA ILE A 409 -38.25 5.21 24.80
C ILE A 409 -38.94 4.16 23.91
N HIS A 410 -38.98 4.35 22.60
CA HIS A 410 -39.55 3.35 21.69
C HIS A 410 -38.86 1.98 21.80
N ARG A 411 -37.55 1.94 22.07
CA ARG A 411 -36.83 0.68 22.33
C ARG A 411 -37.29 -0.02 23.60
N SER A 412 -37.71 0.71 24.65
CA SER A 412 -38.19 0.09 25.90
C SER A 412 -39.59 -0.51 25.77
N LEU A 413 -40.38 -0.11 24.76
CA LEU A 413 -41.69 -0.72 24.46
C LEU A 413 -41.56 -2.16 23.94
N GLY A 414 -40.42 -2.51 23.34
CA GLY A 414 -40.18 -3.81 22.73
C GLY A 414 -40.50 -3.86 21.23
N VAL A 415 -39.86 -4.82 20.55
CA VAL A 415 -39.86 -4.94 19.07
C VAL A 415 -41.22 -5.30 18.45
N HIS A 416 -42.18 -5.74 19.29
CA HIS A 416 -43.54 -6.04 18.87
C HIS A 416 -44.40 -4.77 18.74
N LEU A 417 -43.96 -3.64 19.32
CA LEU A 417 -44.62 -2.34 19.21
C LEU A 417 -43.82 -1.37 18.34
N SER A 418 -42.50 -1.28 18.52
CA SER A 418 -41.65 -0.38 17.74
C SER A 418 -40.31 -1.02 17.36
N LYS A 419 -40.03 -1.07 16.07
CA LYS A 419 -38.80 -1.61 15.47
C LYS A 419 -37.85 -0.47 15.11
N VAL A 420 -37.11 -0.01 16.12
CA VAL A 420 -36.22 1.16 15.99
C VAL A 420 -34.93 0.83 15.24
N ARG A 421 -34.58 1.70 14.27
CA ARG A 421 -33.32 1.74 13.52
C ARG A 421 -32.74 3.15 13.45
N SER A 422 -31.44 3.26 13.28
CA SER A 422 -30.73 4.51 13.01
C SER A 422 -30.71 4.80 11.51
N LEU A 423 -31.05 6.03 11.12
CA LEU A 423 -30.97 6.51 9.74
C LEU A 423 -29.53 6.80 9.27
N THR A 424 -28.57 6.77 10.20
CA THR A 424 -27.15 7.08 9.93
C THR A 424 -26.22 5.91 10.17
N LEU A 425 -26.61 4.95 11.02
CA LEU A 425 -25.74 3.84 11.45
C LEU A 425 -26.18 2.47 10.91
N ASP A 426 -27.47 2.27 10.60
CA ASP A 426 -27.98 0.98 10.12
C ASP A 426 -28.10 0.93 8.60
N SER A 427 -28.05 -0.27 8.02
CA SER A 427 -28.39 -0.53 6.63
C SER A 427 -29.91 -0.49 6.43
N TRP A 428 -30.35 0.11 5.32
CA TRP A 428 -31.77 0.25 4.98
C TRP A 428 -32.07 -0.34 3.61
N GLU A 429 -33.17 -1.09 3.52
CA GLU A 429 -33.74 -1.54 2.26
C GLU A 429 -34.59 -0.41 1.63
N ALA A 430 -34.74 -0.43 0.30
CA ALA A 430 -35.42 0.64 -0.42
C ALA A 430 -36.91 0.72 -0.05
N GLU A 431 -37.54 -0.43 0.19
CA GLU A 431 -38.95 -0.57 0.55
C GLU A 431 -39.22 0.02 1.94
N GLN A 432 -38.31 -0.18 2.90
CA GLN A 432 -38.38 0.40 4.24
C GLN A 432 -38.28 1.93 4.22
N LEU A 433 -37.40 2.49 3.37
CA LEU A 433 -37.30 3.94 3.20
C LEU A 433 -38.53 4.52 2.49
N LYS A 434 -39.09 3.80 1.50
CA LYS A 434 -40.33 4.20 0.83
C LYS A 434 -41.50 4.24 1.82
N LEU A 435 -41.61 3.29 2.76
CA LEU A 435 -42.63 3.33 3.83
C LEU A 435 -42.53 4.61 4.65
N LEU A 436 -41.32 5.02 5.06
CA LEU A 436 -41.11 6.28 5.78
C LEU A 436 -41.50 7.52 4.97
N CYS A 437 -41.34 7.48 3.64
CA CYS A 437 -41.72 8.58 2.77
C CYS A 437 -43.23 8.67 2.52
N VAL A 438 -43.93 7.52 2.42
CA VAL A 438 -45.36 7.47 2.09
C VAL A 438 -46.24 7.72 3.32
N LEU A 439 -45.91 7.10 4.46
CA LEU A 439 -46.61 7.34 5.72
C LEU A 439 -46.07 8.62 6.36
N GLY A 440 -44.88 8.55 6.95
CA GLY A 440 -44.25 9.70 7.58
C GLY A 440 -44.99 10.24 8.81
N ASN A 441 -44.36 11.17 9.51
CA ASN A 441 -44.81 11.59 10.83
C ASN A 441 -46.14 12.35 10.80
N ASP A 442 -46.42 13.14 9.77
CA ASP A 442 -47.66 13.91 9.70
C ASP A 442 -48.88 12.97 9.60
N VAL A 443 -48.82 11.95 8.73
CA VAL A 443 -49.89 10.95 8.59
C VAL A 443 -50.02 10.13 9.87
N MET A 444 -48.91 9.66 10.42
CA MET A 444 -48.96 8.83 11.62
C MET A 444 -49.46 9.61 12.85
N ASN A 445 -49.17 10.91 12.94
CA ASN A 445 -49.76 11.77 13.97
C ASN A 445 -51.26 11.99 13.73
N GLN A 446 -51.72 12.14 12.49
CA GLN A 446 -53.17 12.21 12.21
C GLN A 446 -53.91 10.95 12.67
N ILE A 447 -53.27 9.78 12.63
CA ILE A 447 -53.85 8.51 13.09
C ILE A 447 -53.76 8.38 14.62
N TYR A 448 -52.56 8.48 15.16
CA TYR A 448 -52.27 8.18 16.56
C TYR A 448 -52.53 9.35 17.52
N GLU A 449 -52.81 10.55 17.01
CA GLU A 449 -53.12 11.75 17.79
C GLU A 449 -54.50 12.33 17.41
N ALA A 450 -55.32 11.58 16.67
CA ALA A 450 -56.61 12.01 16.10
C ALA A 450 -57.52 12.70 17.13
N ARG A 451 -57.61 12.13 18.34
CA ARG A 451 -58.46 12.61 19.44
C ARG A 451 -57.69 13.31 20.55
N CYS A 452 -56.43 13.70 20.30
CA CYS A 452 -55.56 14.29 21.32
C CYS A 452 -56.16 15.54 21.96
N SER A 453 -56.80 16.40 21.16
CA SER A 453 -57.45 17.63 21.65
C SER A 453 -58.70 17.36 22.49
N GLU A 454 -59.43 16.27 22.22
CA GLU A 454 -60.61 15.87 22.99
C GLU A 454 -60.22 15.31 24.37
N GLU A 455 -59.09 14.59 24.44
CA GLU A 455 -58.54 14.00 25.66
C GLU A 455 -57.78 15.03 26.54
N GLY A 456 -57.68 16.29 26.10
CA GLY A 456 -57.03 17.38 26.84
C GLY A 456 -55.53 17.18 27.08
N ARG A 457 -54.88 16.25 26.35
CA ARG A 457 -53.44 16.01 26.45
C ARG A 457 -52.68 16.92 25.51
N VAL A 458 -51.52 17.40 25.95
CA VAL A 458 -50.63 18.26 25.16
C VAL A 458 -49.40 17.45 24.77
N LYS A 459 -49.06 17.51 23.49
CA LYS A 459 -47.86 16.89 22.94
C LYS A 459 -46.61 17.51 23.58
N PRO A 460 -45.65 16.69 24.08
CA PRO A 460 -44.43 17.20 24.69
C PRO A 460 -43.58 17.95 23.65
N ARG A 461 -42.72 18.84 24.14
CA ARG A 461 -41.76 19.60 23.34
C ARG A 461 -40.37 18.95 23.40
N ALA A 462 -39.44 19.44 22.58
CA ALA A 462 -38.07 18.95 22.55
C ALA A 462 -37.38 19.05 23.92
N ASP A 463 -37.67 20.11 24.67
CA ASP A 463 -37.16 20.41 26.02
C ASP A 463 -37.97 19.78 27.17
N SER A 464 -39.10 19.12 26.88
CA SER A 464 -39.88 18.42 27.91
C SER A 464 -39.05 17.33 28.59
N PRO A 465 -39.22 17.10 29.91
CA PRO A 465 -38.54 16.03 30.62
C PRO A 465 -38.81 14.65 30.00
N ARG A 466 -37.80 13.78 30.01
CA ARG A 466 -37.89 12.42 29.45
C ARG A 466 -39.08 11.62 30.00
N ALA A 467 -39.43 11.78 31.28
CA ALA A 467 -40.56 11.10 31.89
C ALA A 467 -41.91 11.50 31.25
N GLU A 468 -42.07 12.77 30.86
CA GLU A 468 -43.25 13.27 30.16
C GLU A 468 -43.33 12.70 28.74
N LYS A 469 -42.20 12.69 28.02
CA LYS A 469 -42.10 12.04 26.70
C LYS A 469 -42.38 10.54 26.78
N GLU A 470 -41.95 9.87 27.84
CA GLU A 470 -42.20 8.45 28.04
C GLU A 470 -43.67 8.15 28.31
N ALA A 471 -44.33 8.96 29.15
CA ALA A 471 -45.78 8.85 29.38
C ALA A 471 -46.55 9.08 28.07
N TRP A 472 -46.21 10.14 27.31
CA TRP A 472 -46.83 10.44 26.03
C TRP A 472 -46.69 9.28 25.02
N ILE A 473 -45.49 8.74 24.85
CA ILE A 473 -45.24 7.65 23.90
C ILE A 473 -45.99 6.37 24.30
N LYS A 474 -46.11 6.07 25.60
CA LYS A 474 -46.92 4.95 26.08
C LYS A 474 -48.40 5.16 25.82
N GLU A 475 -48.95 6.32 26.16
CA GLU A 475 -50.34 6.69 25.87
C GLU A 475 -50.64 6.59 24.37
N LYS A 476 -49.72 7.07 23.53
CA LYS A 476 -49.85 7.10 22.07
C LYS A 476 -49.81 5.71 21.44
N TYR A 477 -48.81 4.88 21.72
CA TYR A 477 -48.60 3.62 20.98
C TYR A 477 -48.95 2.34 21.74
N VAL A 478 -48.88 2.34 23.07
CA VAL A 478 -49.21 1.17 23.91
C VAL A 478 -50.70 1.17 24.22
N GLU A 479 -51.18 2.27 24.80
CA GLU A 479 -52.58 2.43 25.20
C GLU A 479 -53.47 2.85 24.03
N LYS A 480 -52.86 3.40 22.96
CA LYS A 480 -53.55 3.92 21.77
C LYS A 480 -54.66 4.92 22.11
N LYS A 481 -54.42 5.70 23.16
CA LYS A 481 -55.41 6.53 23.86
C LYS A 481 -56.11 7.55 22.96
N PHE A 482 -55.43 8.04 21.92
CA PHE A 482 -55.94 9.10 21.06
C PHE A 482 -56.42 8.60 19.69
N VAL A 483 -56.41 7.29 19.44
CA VAL A 483 -56.86 6.71 18.17
C VAL A 483 -58.38 6.78 18.07
N GLN A 484 -58.90 7.18 16.91
CA GLN A 484 -60.33 7.15 16.61
C GLN A 484 -60.78 5.71 16.33
N ALA A 485 -61.62 5.13 17.19
CA ALA A 485 -62.19 3.80 16.95
C ALA A 485 -63.41 3.90 16.01
N ASN A 486 -63.37 3.18 14.89
CA ASN A 486 -64.44 3.15 13.89
C ASN A 486 -65.12 1.77 13.80
N GLY A 487 -65.80 1.34 14.89
CA GLY A 487 -66.79 0.25 14.90
C GLY A 487 -66.36 -1.17 14.47
N ASP A 488 -67.29 -2.11 14.57
CA ASP A 488 -67.09 -3.54 14.25
C ASP A 488 -66.93 -3.77 12.74
N SER A 489 -65.68 -3.81 12.26
CA SER A 489 -65.25 -4.42 10.96
C SER A 489 -63.78 -4.16 10.61
N ALA A 490 -62.95 -3.72 11.57
CA ALA A 490 -61.55 -3.33 11.32
C ALA A 490 -60.73 -4.40 10.57
N MET A 491 -61.02 -5.69 10.78
CA MET A 491 -60.36 -6.80 10.08
C MET A 491 -60.69 -6.88 8.58
N LEU A 492 -61.97 -6.76 8.20
CA LEU A 492 -62.39 -6.78 6.79
C LEU A 492 -61.83 -5.53 6.07
N ARG A 493 -61.88 -4.37 6.73
CA ARG A 493 -61.32 -3.12 6.20
C ARG A 493 -59.81 -3.19 6.04
N LEU A 494 -59.09 -3.83 6.98
CA LEU A 494 -57.65 -4.06 6.85
C LEU A 494 -57.34 -4.94 5.63
N TYR A 495 -58.11 -6.02 5.41
CA TYR A 495 -57.93 -6.85 4.22
C TYR A 495 -58.20 -6.09 2.92
N GLN A 496 -59.31 -5.34 2.84
CA GLN A 496 -59.63 -4.54 1.65
C GLN A 496 -58.58 -3.46 1.37
N ALA A 497 -58.09 -2.77 2.42
CA ALA A 497 -57.00 -1.80 2.29
C ALA A 497 -55.69 -2.47 1.85
N SER A 498 -55.40 -3.67 2.35
CA SER A 498 -54.24 -4.45 1.93
C SER A 498 -54.33 -4.86 0.46
N LEU A 499 -55.51 -5.28 -0.01
CA LEU A 499 -55.77 -5.62 -1.41
C LEU A 499 -55.61 -4.39 -2.34
N ALA A 500 -56.04 -3.21 -1.89
CA ALA A 500 -55.86 -1.95 -2.62
C ALA A 500 -54.43 -1.37 -2.52
N GLY A 501 -53.62 -1.84 -1.57
CA GLY A 501 -52.30 -1.28 -1.28
C GLY A 501 -52.31 0.08 -0.58
N ASP A 502 -53.41 0.44 0.09
CA ASP A 502 -53.58 1.72 0.80
C ASP A 502 -52.92 1.65 2.19
N LEU A 503 -51.66 2.08 2.26
CA LEU A 503 -50.86 2.04 3.48
C LEU A 503 -51.45 2.90 4.62
N VAL A 504 -52.09 4.02 4.30
CA VAL A 504 -52.65 4.93 5.32
C VAL A 504 -53.87 4.29 5.98
N ALA A 505 -54.76 3.71 5.17
CA ALA A 505 -55.88 2.93 5.66
C ALA A 505 -55.40 1.71 6.47
N MET A 506 -54.38 0.98 5.98
CA MET A 506 -53.81 -0.17 6.71
C MET A 506 -53.23 0.24 8.07
N ALA A 507 -52.45 1.33 8.14
CA ALA A 507 -51.89 1.84 9.38
C ALA A 507 -52.99 2.27 10.36
N SER A 508 -54.08 2.88 9.85
CA SER A 508 -55.23 3.27 10.65
C SER A 508 -55.94 2.05 11.24
N MET A 509 -56.20 0.99 10.46
CA MET A 509 -56.86 -0.22 10.96
C MET A 509 -56.01 -0.96 12.00
N LEU A 510 -54.69 -1.01 11.81
CA LEU A 510 -53.77 -1.58 12.82
C LEU A 510 -53.74 -0.73 14.10
N ALA A 511 -53.83 0.59 13.99
CA ALA A 511 -53.99 1.47 15.14
C ALA A 511 -55.33 1.20 15.86
N GLU A 512 -56.44 1.06 15.12
CA GLU A 512 -57.76 0.72 15.68
C GLU A 512 -57.82 -0.66 16.38
N GLY A 513 -56.83 -1.53 16.15
CA GLY A 513 -56.70 -2.82 16.85
C GLY A 513 -56.92 -4.05 15.96
N ALA A 514 -56.97 -3.90 14.64
CA ALA A 514 -57.01 -5.03 13.72
C ALA A 514 -55.79 -5.94 13.92
N GLU A 515 -56.04 -7.25 13.98
CA GLU A 515 -54.99 -8.26 14.11
C GLU A 515 -54.28 -8.46 12.76
N VAL A 516 -52.96 -8.22 12.72
CA VAL A 516 -52.14 -8.37 11.51
C VAL A 516 -52.22 -9.77 10.86
N ASN A 517 -52.51 -10.79 11.68
CA ASN A 517 -52.65 -12.19 11.28
C ASN A 517 -54.10 -12.69 11.30
N GLY A 518 -55.08 -11.82 11.53
CA GLY A 518 -56.49 -12.23 11.57
C GLY A 518 -56.96 -12.65 10.18
N SER A 519 -57.69 -13.76 10.13
CA SER A 519 -58.27 -14.31 8.90
C SER A 519 -59.68 -13.79 8.69
N VAL A 520 -60.01 -13.33 7.49
CA VAL A 520 -61.36 -12.85 7.14
C VAL A 520 -62.18 -14.01 6.57
N GLY A 521 -63.23 -14.43 7.28
CA GLY A 521 -64.08 -15.57 6.88
C GLY A 521 -64.80 -15.35 5.55
N GLU A 522 -65.26 -14.12 5.29
CA GLU A 522 -65.89 -13.71 4.03
C GLU A 522 -64.95 -13.85 2.81
N GLU A 523 -63.65 -13.83 3.06
CA GLU A 523 -62.58 -13.90 2.06
C GLU A 523 -61.84 -15.24 2.15
N GLU A 524 -62.57 -16.32 2.40
CA GLU A 524 -62.06 -17.70 2.45
C GLU A 524 -60.89 -17.88 3.45
N GLY A 525 -60.90 -17.15 4.56
CA GLY A 525 -59.87 -17.22 5.60
C GLY A 525 -58.54 -16.58 5.20
N ARG A 526 -58.52 -15.70 4.18
CA ARG A 526 -57.32 -14.95 3.82
C ARG A 526 -56.93 -13.93 4.89
N THR A 527 -55.63 -13.72 5.03
CA THR A 527 -55.05 -12.69 5.90
C THR A 527 -54.77 -11.41 5.11
N PRO A 528 -54.55 -10.26 5.79
CA PRO A 528 -54.10 -9.03 5.16
C PRO A 528 -52.88 -9.22 4.24
N LEU A 529 -51.92 -10.07 4.62
CA LEU A 529 -50.73 -10.34 3.82
C LEU A 529 -51.05 -11.08 2.51
N ILE A 530 -52.02 -12.00 2.55
CA ILE A 530 -52.51 -12.65 1.31
C ILE A 530 -53.25 -11.63 0.43
N GLY A 531 -54.06 -10.74 1.03
CA GLY A 531 -54.70 -9.64 0.31
C GLY A 531 -53.68 -8.72 -0.39
N ALA A 532 -52.64 -8.28 0.31
CA ALA A 532 -51.56 -7.48 -0.27
C ALA A 532 -50.81 -8.18 -1.41
N ALA A 533 -50.60 -9.50 -1.28
CA ALA A 533 -49.99 -10.33 -2.31
C ALA A 533 -50.88 -10.47 -3.56
N ILE A 534 -52.21 -10.53 -3.41
CA ILE A 534 -53.16 -10.52 -4.54
C ILE A 534 -53.17 -9.14 -5.22
N GLY A 535 -53.16 -8.08 -4.42
CA GLY A 535 -53.14 -6.69 -4.89
C GLY A 535 -51.84 -6.27 -5.57
N GLY A 536 -50.76 -7.04 -5.40
CA GLY A 536 -49.45 -6.76 -6.02
C GLY A 536 -48.69 -5.60 -5.38
N SER A 537 -49.05 -5.20 -4.15
CA SER A 537 -48.38 -4.07 -3.47
C SER A 537 -47.23 -4.55 -2.59
N LEU A 538 -46.01 -4.44 -3.11
CA LEU A 538 -44.78 -4.80 -2.37
C LEU A 538 -44.64 -4.00 -1.07
N LEU A 539 -45.03 -2.72 -1.07
CA LEU A 539 -44.99 -1.88 0.14
C LEU A 539 -46.02 -2.32 1.18
N ALA A 540 -47.21 -2.76 0.77
CA ALA A 540 -48.20 -3.30 1.70
C ALA A 540 -47.72 -4.62 2.32
N CYS A 541 -47.09 -5.49 1.53
CA CYS A 541 -46.43 -6.70 2.03
C CYS A 541 -45.33 -6.37 3.04
N GLU A 542 -44.42 -5.45 2.73
CA GLU A 542 -43.35 -5.02 3.63
C GLU A 542 -43.92 -4.42 4.93
N PHE A 543 -44.92 -3.54 4.85
CA PHE A 543 -45.55 -2.94 6.03
C PHE A 543 -46.16 -3.99 6.97
N LEU A 544 -46.86 -4.99 6.42
CA LEU A 544 -47.45 -6.07 7.20
C LEU A 544 -46.40 -7.01 7.81
N LEU A 545 -45.34 -7.35 7.07
CA LEU A 545 -44.22 -8.15 7.58
C LEU A 545 -43.49 -7.41 8.71
N GLN A 546 -43.31 -6.10 8.58
CA GLN A 546 -42.74 -5.28 9.64
C GLN A 546 -43.66 -5.20 10.87
N ASN A 547 -44.97 -5.36 10.70
CA ASN A 547 -45.92 -5.48 11.82
C ASN A 547 -46.17 -6.93 12.29
N GLY A 548 -45.38 -7.91 11.83
CA GLY A 548 -45.41 -9.28 12.36
C GLY A 548 -46.37 -10.23 11.65
N ALA A 549 -46.73 -9.94 10.39
CA ALA A 549 -47.48 -10.87 9.56
C ALA A 549 -46.74 -12.20 9.37
N ASN A 550 -47.45 -13.31 9.55
CA ASN A 550 -46.93 -14.65 9.37
C ASN A 550 -46.97 -15.02 7.88
N VAL A 551 -45.81 -14.98 7.24
CA VAL A 551 -45.62 -15.34 5.82
C VAL A 551 -46.10 -16.76 5.48
N ASN A 552 -46.16 -17.66 6.46
CA ASN A 552 -46.54 -19.06 6.27
C ASN A 552 -48.04 -19.34 6.52
N HIS A 553 -48.84 -18.32 6.83
CA HIS A 553 -50.29 -18.50 7.00
C HIS A 553 -50.93 -18.97 5.69
N ARG A 554 -51.91 -19.87 5.78
CA ARG A 554 -52.62 -20.45 4.64
C ARG A 554 -54.11 -20.17 4.75
N ASP A 555 -54.74 -19.79 3.64
CA ASP A 555 -56.19 -19.63 3.53
C ASP A 555 -56.93 -20.98 3.63
N LEU A 556 -58.27 -20.97 3.58
CA LEU A 556 -59.08 -22.20 3.67
C LEU A 556 -58.86 -23.17 2.48
N ARG A 557 -58.20 -22.73 1.41
CA ARG A 557 -57.81 -23.57 0.27
C ARG A 557 -56.36 -24.04 0.36
N GLY A 558 -55.68 -23.77 1.48
CA GLY A 558 -54.29 -24.12 1.70
C GLY A 558 -53.28 -23.22 0.97
N GLN A 559 -53.70 -22.10 0.40
CA GLN A 559 -52.83 -21.16 -0.33
C GLN A 559 -52.24 -20.12 0.62
N GLY A 560 -50.92 -19.91 0.54
CA GLY A 560 -50.24 -18.83 1.28
C GLY A 560 -49.98 -17.59 0.41
N ALA A 561 -49.45 -16.52 0.99
CA ALA A 561 -49.20 -15.25 0.30
C ALA A 561 -48.38 -15.41 -1.01
N LEU A 562 -47.34 -16.26 -0.99
CA LEU A 562 -46.54 -16.54 -2.18
C LEU A 562 -47.33 -17.22 -3.32
N HIS A 563 -48.26 -18.13 -2.97
CA HIS A 563 -49.11 -18.78 -3.98
C HIS A 563 -50.07 -17.77 -4.61
N ALA A 564 -50.62 -16.86 -3.81
CA ALA A 564 -51.52 -15.83 -4.27
C ALA A 564 -50.84 -14.81 -5.18
N ALA A 565 -49.63 -14.34 -4.83
CA ALA A 565 -48.80 -13.47 -5.67
C ALA A 565 -48.47 -14.14 -7.02
N ALA A 566 -48.01 -15.39 -7.01
CA ALA A 566 -47.65 -16.12 -8.22
C ALA A 566 -48.86 -16.37 -9.14
N THR A 567 -50.03 -16.66 -8.57
CA THR A 567 -51.28 -16.86 -9.34
C THR A 567 -51.77 -15.54 -9.95
N ALA A 568 -51.58 -14.42 -9.26
CA ALA A 568 -51.92 -13.08 -9.74
C ALA A 568 -50.87 -12.47 -10.69
N GLY A 569 -49.73 -13.14 -10.92
CA GLY A 569 -48.68 -12.71 -11.84
C GLY A 569 -47.68 -11.70 -11.26
N HIS A 570 -47.63 -11.56 -9.93
CA HIS A 570 -46.71 -10.63 -9.25
C HIS A 570 -45.40 -11.34 -8.88
N THR A 571 -44.26 -10.85 -9.38
CA THR A 571 -42.94 -11.49 -9.23
C THR A 571 -41.92 -10.65 -8.46
N GLY A 572 -42.37 -9.60 -7.77
CA GLY A 572 -41.54 -8.60 -7.09
C GLY A 572 -41.40 -8.79 -5.60
#